data_AF-A0A7C5XAX9-F1
#
_entry.id   AF-A0A7C5XAX9-F1
#
_cell.length_a   1.000
_cell.length_b   1.000
_cell.length_c   1.000
_cell.angle_alpha   90.00
_cell.angle_beta   90.00
_cell.angle_gamma   90.00
#
_symmetry.space_group_name_H-M   'P 1'
#
loop_
_entity.id
_entity.type
_entity.pdbx_description
1 polymer ?
#
loop_
_entity_poly.entity_id
_entity_poly.type
_entity_poly.pdbx_seq_one_letter_code
_entity_poly.pdbx_strand_id
1 'polypeptide(L)' 'MERLISITVSTPHVAEHLYRRIIGEVKASDRRVDIYIEGNTIRIPYVTGMEEVIWRVVKSSPLAAFSSIDLK' A
#
# COMPACT_ATOMS: atom_id res chain seq x y z
N MET A 1 3.70 19.72 3.31
CA MET A 1 4.15 18.57 2.49
C MET A 1 3.17 17.44 2.76
N GLU A 2 2.49 16.95 1.74
CA GLU A 2 1.63 15.78 1.87
C GLU A 2 2.52 14.56 2.16
N ARG A 3 2.31 13.93 3.31
CA ARG A 3 3.01 12.71 3.67
C ARG A 3 2.42 11.55 2.85
N LEU A 4 3.25 10.68 2.30
CA LEU A 4 2.89 9.59 1.40
C LEU A 4 3.63 8.32 1.82
N ILE A 5 2.88 7.22 1.88
CA ILE A 5 3.45 5.87 1.94
C ILE A 5 3.59 5.40 0.48
N SER A 6 4.80 5.03 0.10
CA SER A 6 5.12 4.47 -1.21
C SER A 6 5.54 3.01 -1.05
N ILE A 7 4.87 2.12 -1.76
CA ILE A 7 5.17 0.68 -1.74
C ILE A 7 5.56 0.27 -3.15
N THR A 8 6.84 -0.01 -3.37
CA THR A 8 7.36 -0.49 -4.64
C THR A 8 7.49 -2.00 -4.61
N VAL A 9 6.99 -2.67 -5.64
CA VAL A 9 7.07 -4.13 -5.77
C VAL A 9 7.75 -4.54 -7.06
N SER A 10 8.08 -5.83 -7.19
CA SER A 10 8.90 -6.35 -8.28
C SER A 10 8.28 -6.18 -9.68
N THR A 11 6.96 -6.25 -9.81
CA THR A 11 6.27 -6.14 -11.10
C THR A 11 4.94 -5.37 -10.99
N PRO A 12 4.45 -4.74 -12.08
CA PRO A 12 3.14 -4.10 -12.10
C PRO A 12 1.98 -5.05 -11.73
N HIS A 13 2.06 -6.31 -12.15
CA HIS A 13 1.02 -7.30 -11.83
C HIS A 13 0.92 -7.58 -10.32
N VAL A 14 2.09 -7.67 -9.65
CA VAL A 14 2.15 -7.78 -8.19
C VAL A 14 1.61 -6.51 -7.53
N ALA A 15 1.86 -5.33 -8.11
CA ALA A 15 1.37 -4.05 -7.60
C ALA A 15 -0.16 -3.98 -7.65
N GLU A 16 -0.77 -4.41 -8.75
CA GLU A 16 -2.23 -4.49 -8.87
C GLU A 16 -2.85 -5.45 -7.86
N HIS A 17 -2.25 -6.64 -7.70
CA HIS A 17 -2.75 -7.62 -6.73
C HIS A 17 -2.67 -7.07 -5.29
N LEU A 18 -1.53 -6.46 -4.94
CA LEU A 18 -1.32 -5.85 -3.64
C LEU A 18 -2.25 -4.66 -3.40
N TYR A 19 -2.43 -3.80 -4.41
CA TYR A 19 -3.36 -2.66 -4.37
C TYR A 19 -4.78 -3.11 -4.02
N ARG A 20 -5.30 -4.16 -4.66
CA ARG A 20 -6.65 -4.68 -4.35
C ARG A 20 -6.77 -5.12 -2.89
N ARG A 21 -5.73 -5.74 -2.33
CA ARG A 21 -5.69 -6.14 -0.92
C ARG A 21 -5.69 -4.93 0.01
N ILE A 22 -4.86 -3.92 -0.29
CA ILE A 22 -4.80 -2.68 0.50
C ILE A 22 -6.16 -1.98 0.50
N ILE A 23 -6.80 -1.85 -0.67
CA ILE A 23 -8.15 -1.27 -0.78
C ILE A 23 -9.15 -2.05 0.07
N GLY A 24 -9.09 -3.39 0.08
CA GLY A 24 -9.93 -4.23 0.91
C GLY A 24 -9.77 -3.95 2.40
N GLU A 25 -8.54 -3.90 2.89
CA GLU A 25 -8.24 -3.62 4.31
C GLU A 25 -8.59 -2.19 4.73
N VAL A 26 -8.39 -1.21 3.84
CA VAL A 26 -8.78 0.19 4.09
C VAL A 26 -10.30 0.32 4.22
N LYS A 27 -11.05 -0.34 3.33
CA LYS A 27 -12.52 -0.39 3.42
C LYS A 27 -13.00 -1.11 4.68
N ALA A 28 -12.37 -2.23 5.04
CA ALA A 28 -12.70 -2.96 6.27
C ALA A 28 -12.41 -2.15 7.54
N SER A 29 -11.50 -1.18 7.45
CA SER A 29 -11.15 -0.26 8.53
C SER A 29 -12.01 1.03 8.54
N ASP A 30 -13.09 1.08 7.74
CA ASP A 30 -14.00 2.22 7.56
C ASP A 30 -13.29 3.55 7.22
N ARG A 31 -12.21 3.45 6.43
CA ARG A 31 -11.40 4.60 6.00
C ARG A 31 -11.61 4.87 4.51
N ARG A 32 -11.58 6.15 4.15
CA ARG A 32 -11.57 6.60 2.76
C ARG A 32 -10.25 7.31 2.48
N VAL A 33 -9.42 6.68 1.66
CA VAL A 33 -8.11 7.20 1.26
C VAL A 33 -7.93 6.94 -0.23
N ASP A 34 -7.53 7.97 -0.97
CA ASP A 34 -7.32 7.91 -2.40
C ASP A 34 -5.96 7.26 -2.71
N ILE A 35 -5.99 5.93 -2.78
CA ILE A 35 -4.83 5.11 -3.11
C ILE A 35 -4.77 4.95 -4.63
N TYR A 36 -3.58 5.09 -5.21
CA TYR A 36 -3.36 4.94 -6.65
C TYR A 36 -2.08 4.14 -6.95
N ILE A 37 -1.99 3.63 -8.18
CA ILE A 37 -0.85 2.88 -8.70
C ILE A 37 -0.14 3.72 -9.75
N GLU A 38 1.19 3.76 -9.66
CA GLU A 38 2.11 4.36 -10.62
C GLU A 38 3.12 3.27 -11.05
N GLY A 39 2.82 2.56 -12.14
CA GLY A 39 3.62 1.43 -12.61
C GLY A 39 3.62 0.25 -11.63
N ASN A 40 4.77 -0.03 -11.01
CA ASN A 40 4.93 -1.05 -9.97
C ASN A 40 4.94 -0.46 -8.54
N THR A 41 4.57 0.82 -8.39
CA THR A 41 4.55 1.52 -7.10
C THR A 41 3.13 1.88 -6.71
N ILE A 42 2.77 1.62 -5.46
CA ILE A 42 1.49 2.02 -4.87
C ILE A 42 1.75 3.26 -4.02
N ARG A 43 0.95 4.30 -4.21
CA ARG A 43 1.01 5.55 -3.45
C ARG A 43 -0.24 5.67 -2.59
N ILE A 44 -0.02 5.90 -1.30
CA ILE A 44 -1.07 6.00 -0.30
C ILE A 44 -0.86 7.30 0.47
N PRO A 45 -1.82 8.24 0.43
CA PRO A 45 -1.82 9.40 1.33
C PRO A 45 -1.68 8.97 2.78
N TYR A 46 -0.75 9.58 3.50
CA TYR A 46 -0.54 9.29 4.90
C TYR A 46 -1.70 9.86 5.72
N VAL A 47 -2.42 8.96 6.37
CA VAL A 47 -3.48 9.27 7.33
C VAL A 47 -3.16 8.53 8.63
N THR A 48 -3.33 9.17 9.78
CA THR A 48 -3.01 8.58 11.08
C THR A 48 -3.67 7.21 11.26
N GLY A 49 -2.88 6.18 11.56
CA GLY A 49 -3.32 4.79 11.70
C GLY A 49 -3.35 3.98 10.40
N MET A 50 -3.02 4.58 9.25
CA MET A 50 -2.86 3.85 7.99
C MET A 50 -1.67 2.89 8.01
N GLU A 51 -0.62 3.23 8.75
CA GLU A 51 0.58 2.38 8.92
C GLU A 51 0.22 0.97 9.36
N GLU A 52 -0.65 0.82 10.36
CA GLU A 52 -1.08 -0.49 10.88
C GLU A 52 -1.86 -1.30 9.84
N VAL A 53 -2.69 -0.62 9.04
CA VAL A 53 -3.46 -1.24 7.95
C VAL A 53 -2.50 -1.75 6.88
N ILE A 54 -1.56 -0.91 6.44
CA ILE A 54 -0.54 -1.31 5.46
C ILE A 54 0.33 -2.44 6.00
N TRP A 55 0.73 -2.37 7.26
CA TRP A 55 1.57 -3.39 7.88
C TRP A 55 0.89 -4.76 7.95
N ARG A 56 -0.43 -4.81 8.19
CA ARG A 56 -1.22 -6.04 8.09
C ARG A 56 -1.17 -6.66 6.69
N VAL A 57 -1.29 -5.82 5.65
CA VAL A 57 -1.19 -6.29 4.25
C VAL A 57 0.21 -6.79 3.93
N VAL A 58 1.24 -6.05 4.34
CA VAL A 58 2.65 -6.40 4.09
C VAL A 58 2.99 -7.73 4.74
N LYS A 59 2.66 -7.91 6.03
CA LYS A 59 2.91 -9.15 6.77
C LYS A 59 2.17 -10.37 6.22
N SER A 60 1.02 -10.16 5.60
CA SER A 60 0.21 -11.23 5.00
C SER A 60 0.49 -11.43 3.51
N SER A 61 1.52 -10.76 2.96
CA SER A 61 1.95 -10.87 1.57
C SER A 61 3.33 -11.53 1.48
N PRO A 62 3.64 -12.28 0.41
CA PRO A 62 4.97 -12.86 0.23
C PRO A 62 6.05 -11.76 0.22
N LEU A 63 7.05 -11.84 1.10
CA LEU A 63 8.10 -10.81 1.21
C LEU A 63 8.88 -10.59 -0.09
N ALA A 64 9.02 -11.63 -0.91
CA ALA A 64 9.67 -11.57 -2.23
C ALA A 64 8.96 -10.65 -3.25
N ALA A 65 7.76 -10.16 -2.93
CA ALA A 65 7.04 -9.19 -3.74
C ALA A 65 7.56 -7.76 -3.57
N PHE A 66 8.14 -7.41 -2.41
CA PHE A 66 8.45 -6.02 -2.06
C PHE A 66 9.87 -5.63 -2.46
N SER A 67 10.00 -4.49 -3.14
CA SER A 67 11.29 -3.88 -3.48
C SER A 67 11.63 -2.73 -2.54
N SER A 68 10.67 -1.88 -2.18
CA SER A 68 10.84 -0.84 -1.16
C SER A 68 9.51 -0.47 -0.50
N ILE A 69 9.57 0.00 0.75
CA ILE A 69 8.45 0.65 1.45
C ILE A 69 9.00 1.92 2.08
N ASP A 70 8.58 3.07 1.55
CA ASP A 70 9.06 4.39 1.93
C ASP A 70 7.93 5.20 2.57
N LEU A 71 8.16 5.74 3.76
CA LEU A 71 7.28 6.71 4.42
C LEU A 71 7.93 8.09 4.26
N LYS A 72 7.36 8.95 3.41
CA LYS A 72 7.84 10.33 3.16
C LYS A 72 6.81 11.36 3.61
#